data_AF-A0A528UVY7-F1
#
_entry.id   AF-A0A528UVY7-F1
#
_cell.length_a   1.000
_cell.length_b   1.000
_cell.length_c   1.000
_cell.angle_alpha   90.00
_cell.angle_beta   90.00
_cell.angle_gamma   90.00
#
_symmetry.space_group_name_H-M   'P 1'
#
loop_
_entity.id
_entity.type
_entity.pdbx_description
1 polymer ?
#
loop_
_entity_poly.entity_id
_entity_poly.type
_entity_poly.pdbx_seq_one_letter_code
_entity_poly.pdbx_strand_id
1 'polypeptide(L)'
;PRFIDFSADLCAHSRSRITGCTRCLDLCPTGAITPAGNHVAINAEVCAGCGSCAAACPTGAAAYAVPDAESLLRRLRTLLFTYREAGGLDAVVLFHDLGHGEPLIDALARFGAGLPANVLPVAVNETTQLGVEAWTAPVAWGACAVRALSSAKPRHELTGIAANIAIANLLSQSLGYGAEVCGVIEADDPDILALALDMITPDVASRRPAAFLPIGKKRSLLTSTMVELHRAAPTPVDRVALPAGAPFGGLDVNVDGCTLCLSCVSACPTGALSDSEQQPALYFSESACVQCGLCAATCPEKVITLTPQVDFQAWGPRSRVVKQEEPYNCIRCAKPFGTRSTVERIVAKLEGKHWMFAGENARRLDLVRMCDNCRVDAAMDEGFDPYAGPGRSPPRTTEDYQRQRKASSDKAV
;
A
#
# COMPACT_ATOMS: atom_id res chain seq x y z
N PRO A 1 23.98 -18.25 -0.23
CA PRO A 1 22.79 -18.43 0.63
C PRO A 1 21.61 -17.62 0.08
N ARG A 2 20.39 -18.18 0.11
CA ARG A 2 19.20 -17.45 -0.34
C ARG A 2 18.55 -16.76 0.86
N PHE A 3 18.66 -15.44 0.92
CA PHE A 3 18.12 -14.64 2.03
C PHE A 3 16.67 -14.17 1.79
N ILE A 4 16.22 -14.14 0.54
CA ILE A 4 14.91 -13.65 0.14
C ILE A 4 14.11 -14.75 -0.57
N ASP A 5 12.94 -15.03 0.00
CA ASP A 5 11.89 -15.82 -0.65
C ASP A 5 10.92 -14.87 -1.35
N PHE A 6 10.78 -15.04 -2.66
CA PHE A 6 10.04 -14.13 -3.51
C PHE A 6 8.79 -14.79 -4.10
N SER A 7 7.63 -14.16 -3.89
CA SER A 7 6.32 -14.56 -4.43
C SER A 7 5.81 -13.49 -5.40
N ALA A 8 5.96 -13.75 -6.70
CA ALA A 8 5.67 -12.78 -7.77
C ALA A 8 4.18 -12.39 -7.84
N ASP A 9 3.28 -13.30 -7.47
CA ASP A 9 1.83 -13.15 -7.39
C ASP A 9 1.40 -12.08 -6.38
N LEU A 10 2.18 -11.86 -5.32
CA LEU A 10 1.95 -10.82 -4.32
C LEU A 10 2.58 -9.47 -4.69
N CYS A 11 3.33 -9.38 -5.79
CA CYS A 11 4.12 -8.20 -6.11
C CYS A 11 3.24 -7.08 -6.70
N ALA A 12 3.29 -5.91 -6.08
CA ALA A 12 2.57 -4.71 -6.55
C ALA A 12 3.44 -3.81 -7.45
N HIS A 13 4.51 -4.34 -8.05
CA HIS A 13 5.48 -3.54 -8.80
C HIS A 13 4.85 -2.88 -10.03
N SER A 14 4.11 -3.65 -10.83
CA SER A 14 3.53 -3.14 -12.06
C SER A 14 2.31 -3.96 -12.47
N ARG A 15 1.35 -3.32 -13.13
CA ARG A 15 0.18 -3.96 -13.72
C ARG A 15 -0.16 -3.27 -15.02
N SER A 16 -0.35 -4.03 -16.11
CA SER A 16 -0.70 -3.47 -17.42
C SER A 16 0.26 -2.36 -17.90
N ARG A 17 1.57 -2.54 -17.64
CA ARG A 17 2.65 -1.57 -17.96
C ARG A 17 2.59 -0.25 -17.19
N ILE A 18 1.78 -0.17 -16.14
CA ILE A 18 1.77 0.94 -15.20
C ILE A 18 2.62 0.55 -13.99
N THR A 19 3.67 1.31 -13.73
CA THR A 19 4.49 1.14 -12.52
C THR A 19 3.71 1.57 -11.28
N GLY A 20 3.69 0.71 -10.27
CA GLY A 20 3.12 0.95 -8.95
C GLY A 20 4.22 1.04 -7.89
N CYS A 21 4.51 -0.06 -7.20
CA CYS A 21 5.46 -0.08 -6.08
C CYS A 21 6.93 -0.24 -6.53
N THR A 22 7.83 0.62 -6.03
CA THR A 22 9.28 0.55 -6.28
C THR A 22 10.13 0.35 -5.03
N ARG A 23 9.52 0.25 -3.84
CA ARG A 23 10.21 0.29 -2.53
C ARG A 23 11.45 -0.60 -2.40
N CYS A 24 11.37 -1.83 -2.90
CA CYS A 24 12.48 -2.78 -2.83
C CYS A 24 13.63 -2.41 -3.79
N LEU A 25 13.33 -1.83 -4.96
CA LEU A 25 14.31 -1.34 -5.91
C LEU A 25 15.09 -0.16 -5.30
N ASP A 26 14.36 0.76 -4.66
CA ASP A 26 14.91 1.98 -4.07
C ASP A 26 15.82 1.70 -2.85
N LEU A 27 15.71 0.51 -2.24
CA LEU A 27 16.42 0.13 -1.01
C LEU A 27 17.48 -0.95 -1.21
N CYS A 28 17.73 -1.43 -2.44
CA CYS A 28 18.72 -2.48 -2.68
C CYS A 28 20.11 -1.88 -2.92
N PRO A 29 21.06 -1.99 -1.96
CA PRO A 29 22.38 -1.36 -2.12
C PRO A 29 23.25 -2.06 -3.16
N THR A 30 23.02 -3.36 -3.41
CA THR A 30 23.84 -4.14 -4.34
C THR A 30 23.30 -4.18 -5.77
N GLY A 31 22.11 -3.61 -6.02
CA GLY A 31 21.44 -3.74 -7.32
C GLY A 31 20.98 -5.18 -7.62
N ALA A 32 20.83 -6.04 -6.61
CA ALA A 32 20.34 -7.41 -6.78
C ALA A 32 18.87 -7.49 -7.25
N ILE A 33 18.12 -6.39 -7.18
CA ILE A 33 16.71 -6.33 -7.53
C ILE A 33 16.54 -5.50 -8.81
N THR A 34 15.86 -6.06 -9.80
CA THR A 34 15.60 -5.38 -11.08
C THR A 34 14.14 -5.52 -11.53
N PRO A 35 13.59 -4.55 -12.30
CA PRO A 35 12.25 -4.68 -12.88
C PRO A 35 12.13 -5.90 -13.81
N ALA A 36 11.02 -6.64 -13.72
CA ALA A 36 10.73 -7.84 -14.50
C ALA A 36 9.23 -7.90 -14.90
N GLY A 37 8.80 -6.96 -15.73
CA GLY A 37 7.41 -6.88 -16.18
C GLY A 37 6.46 -6.43 -15.06
N ASN A 38 5.55 -7.30 -14.63
CA ASN A 38 4.59 -6.99 -13.56
C ASN A 38 5.17 -7.17 -12.14
N HIS A 39 6.33 -7.80 -12.02
CA HIS A 39 7.02 -8.06 -10.76
C HIS A 39 8.49 -7.60 -10.86
N VAL A 40 9.25 -7.81 -9.79
CA VAL A 40 10.72 -7.62 -9.79
C VAL A 40 11.41 -8.98 -9.81
N ALA A 41 12.62 -9.03 -10.36
CA ALA A 41 13.52 -10.17 -10.24
C ALA A 41 14.53 -9.91 -9.11
N ILE A 42 14.84 -10.94 -8.32
CA ILE A 42 15.85 -10.86 -7.25
C ILE A 42 16.94 -11.89 -7.56
N ASN A 43 18.16 -11.41 -7.79
CA ASN A 43 19.32 -12.26 -8.01
C ASN A 43 19.94 -12.69 -6.67
N ALA A 44 19.83 -13.98 -6.34
CA ALA A 44 20.37 -14.53 -5.09
C ALA A 44 21.90 -14.49 -5.02
N GLU A 45 22.61 -14.51 -6.15
CA GLU A 45 24.07 -14.49 -6.21
C GLU A 45 24.65 -13.08 -5.96
N VAL A 46 23.85 -12.03 -6.19
CA VAL A 46 24.23 -10.62 -5.94
C VAL A 46 23.68 -10.12 -4.58
N CYS A 47 22.78 -10.88 -3.97
CA CYS A 47 22.13 -10.51 -2.73
C CYS A 47 23.12 -10.56 -1.55
N ALA A 48 23.40 -9.40 -0.93
CA ALA A 48 24.22 -9.34 0.28
C ALA A 48 23.48 -9.78 1.56
N GLY A 49 22.16 -9.99 1.49
CA GLY A 49 21.38 -10.47 2.63
C GLY A 49 20.97 -9.42 3.67
N CYS A 50 21.03 -8.12 3.38
CA CYS A 50 20.63 -7.06 4.33
C CYS A 50 19.17 -7.17 4.82
N GLY A 51 18.24 -7.59 3.95
CA GLY A 51 16.83 -7.73 4.31
C GLY A 51 15.99 -6.46 4.21
N SER A 52 16.56 -5.31 3.82
CA SER A 52 15.82 -4.05 3.65
C SER A 52 14.63 -4.15 2.70
N CYS A 53 14.76 -4.95 1.63
CA CYS A 53 13.67 -5.17 0.68
C CYS A 53 12.49 -5.95 1.29
N ALA A 54 12.78 -6.93 2.15
CA ALA A 54 11.77 -7.69 2.86
C ALA A 54 11.12 -6.84 3.97
N ALA A 55 11.91 -6.01 4.67
CA ALA A 55 11.42 -5.06 5.66
C ALA A 55 10.41 -4.08 5.04
N ALA A 56 10.73 -3.53 3.87
CA ALA A 56 9.93 -2.52 3.18
C ALA A 56 8.81 -3.07 2.29
N CYS A 57 8.67 -4.40 2.14
CA CYS A 57 7.65 -5.00 1.28
C CYS A 57 6.30 -5.15 2.03
N PRO A 58 5.28 -4.30 1.76
CA PRO A 58 4.00 -4.41 2.46
C PRO A 58 3.19 -5.66 2.14
N THR A 59 3.33 -6.19 0.94
CA THR A 59 2.56 -7.37 0.50
C THR A 59 3.15 -8.67 1.03
N GLY A 60 4.41 -8.65 1.48
CA GLY A 60 5.18 -9.86 1.75
C GLY A 60 5.64 -10.60 0.49
N ALA A 61 5.59 -9.96 -0.69
CA ALA A 61 6.12 -10.53 -1.93
C ALA A 61 7.62 -10.84 -1.82
N ALA A 62 8.40 -9.95 -1.20
CA ALA A 62 9.75 -10.26 -0.73
C ALA A 62 9.68 -10.56 0.76
N ALA A 63 9.92 -11.81 1.14
CA ALA A 63 10.00 -12.27 2.52
C ALA A 63 11.44 -12.61 2.86
N TYR A 64 11.87 -12.25 4.07
CA TYR A 64 13.19 -12.64 4.57
C TYR A 64 13.16 -14.10 5.04
N ALA A 65 14.26 -14.82 4.88
CA ALA A 65 14.34 -16.24 5.20
C ALA A 65 15.16 -16.56 6.47
N VAL A 66 15.91 -15.59 7.03
CA VAL A 66 16.94 -15.88 8.05
C VAL A 66 16.97 -14.87 9.22
N PRO A 67 16.01 -14.92 10.17
CA PRO A 67 14.79 -15.72 10.17
C PRO A 67 13.65 -15.07 9.37
N ASP A 68 12.60 -15.84 9.08
CA ASP A 68 11.36 -15.25 8.59
C ASP A 68 10.64 -14.44 9.68
N ALA A 69 9.73 -13.56 9.24
CA ALA A 69 9.02 -12.64 10.14
C ALA A 69 8.14 -13.36 11.17
N GLU A 70 7.52 -14.50 10.84
CA GLU A 70 6.69 -15.24 11.79
C GLU A 70 7.56 -15.83 12.89
N SER A 71 8.66 -16.48 12.50
CA SER A 71 9.64 -17.05 13.44
C SER A 71 10.24 -15.99 14.37
N LEU A 72 10.61 -14.82 13.83
CA LEU A 72 11.13 -13.69 14.61
C LEU A 72 10.09 -13.21 15.64
N LEU A 73 8.87 -12.93 15.20
CA LEU A 73 7.80 -12.46 16.07
C LEU A 73 7.41 -13.50 17.12
N ARG A 74 7.41 -14.79 16.78
CA ARG A 74 7.15 -15.88 17.73
C ARG A 74 8.21 -15.92 18.83
N ARG A 75 9.50 -15.79 18.47
CA ARG A 75 10.60 -15.70 19.44
C ARG A 75 10.47 -14.47 20.35
N LEU A 76 10.17 -13.31 19.78
CA LEU A 76 9.95 -12.06 20.53
C LEU A 76 8.81 -12.20 21.54
N ARG A 77 7.68 -12.77 21.11
CA ARG A 77 6.53 -13.00 22.00
C ARG A 77 6.91 -13.91 23.16
N THR A 78 7.53 -15.05 22.88
CA THR A 78 7.94 -15.99 23.93
C THR A 78 8.88 -15.31 24.93
N LEU A 79 9.86 -14.54 24.44
CA LEU A 79 10.81 -13.81 25.29
C LEU A 79 10.11 -12.81 26.21
N LEU A 80 9.25 -11.95 25.67
CA LEU A 80 8.53 -10.93 26.45
C LEU A 80 7.54 -11.53 27.46
N PHE A 81 6.82 -12.58 27.05
CA PHE A 81 5.87 -13.24 27.94
C PHE A 81 6.58 -13.95 29.09
N THR A 82 7.65 -14.68 28.78
CA THR A 82 8.45 -15.38 29.81
C THR A 82 9.08 -14.39 30.78
N TYR A 83 9.65 -13.29 30.29
CA TYR A 83 10.22 -12.23 31.12
C TYR A 83 9.17 -11.65 32.08
N ARG A 84 7.97 -11.34 31.56
CA ARG A 84 6.87 -10.82 32.38
C ARG A 84 6.35 -11.84 33.39
N GLU A 85 6.19 -13.10 33.00
CA GLU A 85 5.77 -14.19 33.90
C GLU A 85 6.77 -14.42 35.03
N ALA A 86 8.06 -14.14 34.80
CA ALA A 86 9.10 -14.14 35.82
C ALA A 86 9.10 -12.88 36.72
N GLY A 87 8.13 -11.97 36.56
CA GLY A 87 8.02 -10.72 37.33
C GLY A 87 8.81 -9.55 36.76
N GLY A 88 9.36 -9.69 35.55
CA GLY A 88 10.06 -8.63 34.85
C GLY A 88 9.15 -7.44 34.50
N LEU A 89 9.67 -6.23 34.68
CA LEU A 89 9.01 -4.96 34.37
C LEU A 89 9.80 -4.20 33.31
N ASP A 90 9.13 -3.26 32.63
CA ASP A 90 9.76 -2.29 31.72
C ASP A 90 10.72 -2.90 30.70
N ALA A 91 10.28 -3.97 30.03
CA ALA A 91 11.09 -4.70 29.07
C ALA A 91 11.54 -3.82 27.90
N VAL A 92 12.84 -3.78 27.64
CA VAL A 92 13.45 -3.15 26.46
C VAL A 92 13.90 -4.26 25.52
N VAL A 93 13.37 -4.30 24.30
CA VAL A 93 13.87 -5.23 23.28
C VAL A 93 15.08 -4.61 22.60
N LEU A 94 16.20 -5.33 22.55
CA LEU A 94 17.42 -4.92 21.84
C LEU A 94 17.71 -5.89 20.69
N PHE A 95 17.38 -5.50 19.46
CA PHE A 95 17.82 -6.22 18.26
C PHE A 95 19.30 -5.95 17.98
N HIS A 96 20.04 -6.99 17.63
CA HIS A 96 21.44 -6.88 17.26
C HIS A 96 21.81 -7.93 16.21
N ASP A 97 22.81 -7.64 15.39
CA ASP A 97 23.41 -8.63 14.50
C ASP A 97 24.51 -9.45 15.21
N LEU A 98 24.91 -10.55 14.59
CA LEU A 98 25.93 -11.46 15.13
C LEU A 98 27.37 -10.99 14.89
N GLY A 99 27.58 -10.07 13.95
CA GLY A 99 28.92 -9.64 13.53
C GLY A 99 29.47 -8.47 14.33
N HIS A 100 28.61 -7.51 14.67
CA HIS A 100 28.95 -6.29 15.41
C HIS A 100 28.31 -6.28 16.80
N GLY A 101 27.01 -6.50 16.88
CA GLY A 101 26.30 -6.31 18.14
C GLY A 101 26.55 -7.41 19.19
N GLU A 102 26.63 -8.67 18.79
CA GLU A 102 26.94 -9.77 19.71
C GLU A 102 28.31 -9.59 20.41
N PRO A 103 29.42 -9.31 19.71
CA PRO A 103 30.69 -8.98 20.37
C PRO A 103 30.62 -7.82 21.37
N LEU A 104 29.79 -6.80 21.08
CA LEU A 104 29.64 -5.63 21.96
C LEU A 104 28.88 -5.98 23.25
N ILE A 105 27.84 -6.80 23.13
CA ILE A 105 27.08 -7.34 24.26
C ILE A 105 27.97 -8.28 25.09
N ASP A 106 28.76 -9.13 24.45
CA ASP A 106 29.74 -10.00 25.11
C ASP A 106 30.79 -9.19 25.89
N ALA A 107 31.28 -8.08 25.32
CA ALA A 107 32.22 -7.20 25.99
C ALA A 107 31.59 -6.56 27.24
N LEU A 108 30.33 -6.10 27.15
CA LEU A 108 29.58 -5.59 28.30
C LEU A 108 29.45 -6.63 29.42
N ALA A 109 29.17 -7.88 29.08
CA ALA A 109 29.02 -8.96 30.05
C ALA A 109 30.35 -9.36 30.72
N ARG A 110 31.48 -9.23 30.00
CA ARG A 110 32.81 -9.63 30.52
C ARG A 110 33.52 -8.53 31.29
N PHE A 111 33.37 -7.28 30.86
CA PHE A 111 34.17 -6.15 31.35
C PHE A 111 33.34 -5.07 32.05
N GLY A 112 32.00 -5.12 31.95
CA GLY A 112 31.09 -4.19 32.58
C GLY A 112 30.09 -4.89 33.51
N ALA A 113 28.95 -4.24 33.75
CA ALA A 113 27.85 -4.77 34.56
C ALA A 113 26.95 -5.77 33.78
N GLY A 114 27.26 -6.04 32.51
CA GLY A 114 26.36 -6.71 31.59
C GLY A 114 25.22 -5.80 31.11
N LEU A 115 24.27 -6.39 30.37
CA LEU A 115 23.04 -5.70 29.99
C LEU A 115 22.17 -5.42 31.23
N PRO A 116 21.49 -4.27 31.30
CA PRO A 116 20.47 -4.04 32.32
C PRO A 116 19.44 -5.17 32.34
N ALA A 117 18.94 -5.53 33.52
CA ALA A 117 18.10 -6.72 33.71
C ALA A 117 16.79 -6.71 32.91
N ASN A 118 16.31 -5.52 32.51
CA ASN A 118 15.13 -5.34 31.68
C ASN A 118 15.43 -5.28 30.17
N VAL A 119 16.69 -5.36 29.76
CA VAL A 119 17.09 -5.38 28.34
C VAL A 119 17.16 -6.82 27.85
N LEU A 120 16.36 -7.12 26.83
CA LEU A 120 16.18 -8.44 26.25
C LEU A 120 16.83 -8.47 24.86
N PRO A 121 18.05 -9.04 24.72
CA PRO A 121 18.75 -9.10 23.44
C PRO A 121 18.12 -10.13 22.50
N VAL A 122 17.94 -9.73 21.24
CA VAL A 122 17.35 -10.56 20.18
C VAL A 122 18.25 -10.53 18.95
N ALA A 123 19.08 -11.56 18.84
CA ALA A 123 19.93 -11.76 17.68
C ALA A 123 19.12 -11.96 16.39
N VAL A 124 19.50 -11.21 15.35
CA VAL A 124 18.99 -11.28 13.98
C VAL A 124 20.16 -11.36 13.00
N ASN A 125 19.95 -11.77 11.75
CA ASN A 125 21.04 -11.76 10.76
C ASN A 125 21.55 -10.33 10.48
N GLU A 126 20.61 -9.42 10.18
CA GLU A 126 20.86 -8.00 9.93
C GLU A 126 19.73 -7.16 10.51
N THR A 127 20.03 -6.04 11.18
CA THR A 127 18.99 -5.18 11.79
C THR A 127 18.11 -4.47 10.75
N THR A 128 18.61 -4.33 9.53
CA THR A 128 17.85 -3.74 8.41
C THR A 128 16.70 -4.62 7.90
N GLN A 129 16.60 -5.88 8.35
CA GLN A 129 15.47 -6.77 8.04
C GLN A 129 14.15 -6.42 8.77
N LEU A 130 14.23 -5.54 9.78
CA LEU A 130 13.11 -5.26 10.69
C LEU A 130 12.03 -4.40 10.02
N GLY A 131 10.90 -5.02 9.70
CA GLY A 131 9.68 -4.35 9.22
C GLY A 131 8.88 -3.69 10.35
N VAL A 132 7.87 -2.89 9.99
CA VAL A 132 6.98 -2.19 10.95
C VAL A 132 6.38 -3.14 11.99
N GLU A 133 6.05 -4.37 11.61
CA GLU A 133 5.53 -5.40 12.52
C GLU A 133 6.53 -5.78 13.62
N ALA A 134 7.84 -5.82 13.32
CA ALA A 134 8.87 -6.16 14.30
C ALA A 134 9.11 -5.04 15.32
N TRP A 135 8.79 -3.79 14.94
CA TRP A 135 8.85 -2.63 15.84
C TRP A 135 7.60 -2.50 16.71
N THR A 136 6.43 -2.78 16.14
CA THR A 136 5.15 -2.52 16.82
C THR A 136 4.61 -3.70 17.62
N ALA A 137 4.90 -4.95 17.23
CA ALA A 137 4.43 -6.12 17.98
C ALA A 137 5.00 -6.20 19.41
N PRO A 138 6.31 -5.93 19.65
CA PRO A 138 6.83 -5.87 21.02
C PRO A 138 6.12 -4.83 21.89
N VAL A 139 5.79 -3.67 21.33
CA VAL A 139 5.06 -2.60 22.04
C VAL A 139 3.65 -3.07 22.41
N ALA A 140 2.94 -3.71 21.49
CA ALA A 140 1.65 -4.34 21.77
C ALA A 140 1.76 -5.42 22.85
N TRP A 141 2.87 -6.15 22.92
CA TRP A 141 3.19 -7.13 23.97
C TRP A 141 3.80 -6.52 25.24
N GLY A 142 3.81 -5.19 25.37
CA GLY A 142 4.17 -4.50 26.60
C GLY A 142 5.62 -4.08 26.75
N ALA A 143 6.45 -4.20 25.71
CA ALA A 143 7.79 -3.62 25.73
C ALA A 143 7.69 -2.09 25.91
N CYS A 144 8.55 -1.53 26.77
CA CYS A 144 8.62 -0.10 27.00
C CYS A 144 9.44 0.64 25.94
N ALA A 145 10.41 -0.07 25.36
CA ALA A 145 11.22 0.40 24.26
C ALA A 145 11.66 -0.75 23.36
N VAL A 146 11.91 -0.43 22.10
CA VAL A 146 12.47 -1.32 21.09
C VAL A 146 13.66 -0.60 20.46
N ARG A 147 14.82 -1.24 20.49
CA ARG A 147 16.08 -0.68 19.99
C ARG A 147 16.71 -1.65 19.00
N ALA A 148 17.33 -1.13 17.95
CA ALA A 148 18.28 -1.88 17.14
C ALA A 148 19.67 -1.30 17.34
N LEU A 149 20.66 -2.15 17.55
CA LEU A 149 22.06 -1.75 17.63
C LEU A 149 22.64 -1.62 16.22
N SER A 150 23.32 -0.51 15.97
CA SER A 150 24.08 -0.26 14.74
C SER A 150 25.48 0.23 15.08
N SER A 151 26.44 -0.08 14.21
CA SER A 151 27.76 0.55 14.25
C SER A 151 27.69 1.99 13.76
N ALA A 152 28.70 2.82 14.08
CA ALA A 152 28.82 4.19 13.57
C ALA A 152 29.07 4.23 12.05
N LYS A 153 29.58 3.13 11.50
CA LYS A 153 29.74 2.91 10.05
C LYS A 153 29.00 1.64 9.66
N PRO A 154 27.67 1.71 9.47
CA PRO A 154 26.88 0.53 9.18
C PRO A 154 27.27 -0.05 7.81
N ARG A 155 27.23 -1.39 7.70
CA ARG A 155 27.50 -2.10 6.44
C ARG A 155 26.44 -1.82 5.37
N HIS A 156 25.25 -1.44 5.81
CA HIS A 156 24.07 -1.23 4.98
C HIS A 156 23.40 0.10 5.33
N GLU A 157 22.86 0.76 4.32
CA GLU A 157 22.12 2.03 4.51
C GLU A 157 20.93 1.86 5.46
N LEU A 158 20.81 2.78 6.41
CA LEU A 158 19.78 2.74 7.45
C LEU A 158 18.49 3.49 7.06
N THR A 159 18.36 3.97 5.82
CA THR A 159 17.17 4.70 5.36
C THR A 159 15.88 3.89 5.52
N GLY A 160 15.93 2.58 5.22
CA GLY A 160 14.76 1.70 5.33
C GLY A 160 14.31 1.47 6.77
N ILE A 161 15.26 1.23 7.68
CA ILE A 161 14.97 1.06 9.12
C ILE A 161 14.46 2.36 9.73
N ALA A 162 15.04 3.52 9.36
CA ALA A 162 14.57 4.83 9.81
C ALA A 162 13.12 5.11 9.39
N ALA A 163 12.74 4.78 8.15
CA ALA A 163 11.36 4.92 7.69
C ALA A 163 10.37 4.03 8.48
N ASN A 164 10.76 2.80 8.80
CA ASN A 164 9.94 1.88 9.60
C ASN A 164 9.80 2.37 11.06
N ILE A 165 10.89 2.87 11.66
CA ILE A 165 10.89 3.46 13.00
C ILE A 165 10.01 4.70 13.05
N ALA A 166 10.09 5.58 12.05
CA ALA A 166 9.26 6.78 11.98
C ALA A 166 7.75 6.43 11.99
N ILE A 167 7.35 5.41 11.21
CA ILE A 167 5.97 4.91 11.21
C ILE A 167 5.62 4.30 12.58
N ALA A 168 6.48 3.47 13.15
CA ALA A 168 6.23 2.81 14.44
C ALA A 168 6.11 3.82 15.60
N ASN A 169 6.95 4.86 15.63
CA ASN A 169 6.88 5.92 16.63
C ASN A 169 5.67 6.81 16.45
N LEU A 170 5.28 7.14 15.20
CA LEU A 170 4.06 7.89 14.94
C LEU A 170 2.81 7.14 15.43
N LEU A 171 2.75 5.83 15.18
CA LEU A 171 1.69 4.97 15.71
C LEU A 171 1.73 4.91 17.24
N SER A 172 2.92 4.70 17.82
CA SER A 172 3.11 4.61 19.27
C SER A 172 2.69 5.90 19.97
N GLN A 173 3.13 7.06 19.46
CA GLN A 173 2.79 8.38 19.98
C GLN A 173 1.28 8.62 19.91
N SER A 174 0.67 8.37 18.76
CA SER A 174 -0.74 8.63 18.53
C SER A 174 -1.66 7.75 19.38
N LEU A 175 -1.21 6.54 19.71
CA LEU A 175 -1.93 5.59 20.57
C LEU A 175 -1.60 5.72 22.05
N GLY A 176 -0.73 6.67 22.43
CA GLY A 176 -0.37 6.94 23.83
C GLY A 176 0.69 6.02 24.44
N TYR A 177 1.48 5.31 23.62
CA TYR A 177 2.60 4.47 24.09
C TYR A 177 3.91 5.23 24.33
N GLY A 178 4.02 6.46 23.83
CA GLY A 178 5.22 7.32 23.89
C GLY A 178 5.76 7.69 22.51
N ALA A 179 6.55 8.78 22.44
CA ALA A 179 7.04 9.32 21.16
C ALA A 179 8.30 8.61 20.62
N GLU A 180 9.17 8.12 21.50
CA GLU A 180 10.48 7.54 21.13
C GLU A 180 10.62 6.07 21.57
N VAL A 181 9.53 5.32 21.44
CA VAL A 181 9.44 3.91 21.83
C VAL A 181 10.37 3.04 20.96
N CYS A 182 10.52 3.35 19.68
CA CYS A 182 11.38 2.64 18.75
C CYS A 182 12.59 3.51 18.35
N GLY A 183 13.77 2.92 18.20
CA GLY A 183 14.97 3.68 17.84
C GLY A 183 16.16 2.82 17.45
N VAL A 184 17.22 3.48 16.97
CA VAL A 184 18.54 2.86 16.76
C VAL A 184 19.49 3.39 17.83
N ILE A 185 20.28 2.49 18.42
CA ILE A 185 21.44 2.86 19.24
C ILE A 185 22.65 2.72 18.34
N GLU A 186 23.35 3.83 18.10
CA GLU A 186 24.63 3.84 17.42
C GLU A 186 25.75 3.76 18.47
N ALA A 187 26.48 2.64 18.49
CA ALA A 187 27.59 2.44 19.42
C ALA A 187 28.58 1.42 18.86
N ASP A 188 29.86 1.80 18.83
CA ASP A 188 30.99 0.89 18.54
C ASP A 188 31.78 0.53 19.82
N ASP A 189 31.38 1.10 20.95
CA ASP A 189 32.04 0.97 22.25
C ASP A 189 31.01 0.48 23.30
N PRO A 190 31.38 -0.51 24.14
CA PRO A 190 30.45 -1.09 25.10
C PRO A 190 29.96 -0.06 26.13
N ASP A 191 30.79 0.87 26.57
CA ASP A 191 30.39 1.87 27.58
C ASP A 191 29.37 2.85 27.00
N ILE A 192 29.50 3.20 25.72
CA ILE A 192 28.49 3.99 24.99
C ILE A 192 27.16 3.23 24.90
N LEU A 193 27.20 1.93 24.59
CA LEU A 193 25.99 1.09 24.55
C LEU A 193 25.32 1.01 25.93
N ALA A 194 26.09 0.77 26.99
CA ALA A 194 25.56 0.74 28.37
C ALA A 194 24.88 2.06 28.74
N LEU A 195 25.57 3.19 28.52
CA LEU A 195 25.01 4.51 28.81
C LEU A 195 23.71 4.77 28.03
N ALA A 196 23.67 4.40 26.75
CA ALA A 196 22.48 4.56 25.92
C ALA A 196 21.30 3.72 26.42
N LEU A 197 21.56 2.51 26.94
CA LEU A 197 20.52 1.64 27.52
C LEU A 197 20.03 2.16 28.87
N ASP A 198 20.91 2.63 29.73
CA ASP A 198 20.58 3.18 31.05
C ASP A 198 19.73 4.46 30.96
N MET A 199 19.87 5.21 29.86
CA MET A 199 19.09 6.42 29.60
C MET A 199 17.66 6.14 29.12
N ILE A 200 17.29 4.88 28.84
CA ILE A 200 15.94 4.53 28.40
C ILE A 200 14.99 4.57 29.60
N THR A 201 14.15 5.60 29.64
CA THR A 201 13.12 5.76 30.67
C THR A 201 11.76 5.29 30.14
N PRO A 202 11.01 4.46 30.91
CA PRO A 202 9.66 4.07 30.54
C PRO A 202 8.70 5.27 30.60
N ASP A 203 8.19 5.70 29.45
CA ASP A 203 7.31 6.88 29.34
C ASP A 203 5.86 6.64 29.82
N VAL A 204 5.44 5.37 29.93
CA VAL A 204 4.03 5.01 30.21
C VAL A 204 3.91 4.02 31.36
N ALA A 205 3.25 4.45 32.44
CA ALA A 205 3.12 3.72 33.71
C ALA A 205 2.14 2.53 33.69
N SER A 206 1.29 2.37 32.66
CA SER A 206 0.31 1.27 32.59
C SER A 206 0.18 0.73 31.16
N ARG A 207 1.09 -0.17 30.78
CA ARG A 207 0.94 -0.97 29.55
C ARG A 207 0.05 -2.18 29.84
N ARG A 208 -0.95 -2.44 28.98
CA ARG A 208 -1.78 -3.65 29.03
C ARG A 208 -1.39 -4.54 27.85
N PRO A 209 -0.50 -5.52 28.03
CA PRO A 209 0.00 -6.29 26.90
C PRO A 209 -1.11 -7.12 26.24
N ALA A 210 -1.19 -7.03 24.91
CA ALA A 210 -2.00 -7.92 24.11
C ALA A 210 -1.48 -9.36 24.19
N ALA A 211 -2.36 -10.36 24.00
CA ALA A 211 -2.02 -11.78 24.13
C ALA A 211 -1.94 -12.55 22.80
N PHE A 212 -2.06 -11.85 21.67
CA PHE A 212 -2.16 -12.47 20.33
C PHE A 212 -0.93 -13.28 19.94
N LEU A 213 -1.15 -14.28 19.08
CA LEU A 213 -0.10 -15.10 18.48
C LEU A 213 0.25 -14.54 17.09
N PRO A 214 1.54 -14.43 16.73
CA PRO A 214 1.96 -14.07 15.39
C PRO A 214 1.78 -15.28 14.47
N ILE A 215 0.74 -15.27 13.64
CA ILE A 215 0.43 -16.35 12.71
C ILE A 215 0.33 -15.80 11.30
N GLY A 216 0.97 -16.49 10.35
CA GLY A 216 0.83 -16.24 8.92
C GLY A 216 1.95 -15.40 8.35
N LYS A 217 1.76 -14.99 7.09
CA LYS A 217 2.77 -14.23 6.34
C LYS A 217 2.81 -12.77 6.79
N LYS A 218 3.85 -12.05 6.35
CA LYS A 218 4.15 -10.66 6.72
C LYS A 218 2.94 -9.72 6.75
N ARG A 219 2.06 -9.74 5.73
CA ARG A 219 0.88 -8.86 5.72
C ARG A 219 -0.13 -9.23 6.82
N SER A 220 -0.43 -10.51 7.01
CA SER A 220 -1.32 -10.98 8.08
C SER A 220 -0.77 -10.65 9.47
N LEU A 221 0.55 -10.79 9.66
CA LEU A 221 1.24 -10.41 10.89
C LEU A 221 1.10 -8.91 11.16
N LEU A 222 1.35 -8.07 10.16
CA LEU A 222 1.20 -6.62 10.26
C LEU A 222 -0.24 -6.24 10.62
N THR A 223 -1.24 -6.77 9.90
CA THR A 223 -2.65 -6.46 10.16
C THR A 223 -3.07 -6.86 11.58
N SER A 224 -2.71 -8.08 12.02
CA SER A 224 -3.02 -8.56 13.37
C SER A 224 -2.32 -7.72 14.43
N THR A 225 -1.05 -7.36 14.20
CA THR A 225 -0.27 -6.50 15.08
C THR A 225 -0.92 -5.12 15.23
N MET A 226 -1.37 -4.49 14.15
CA MET A 226 -2.01 -3.17 14.22
C MET A 226 -3.33 -3.19 14.96
N VAL A 227 -4.17 -4.22 14.73
CA VAL A 227 -5.44 -4.38 15.45
C VAL A 227 -5.19 -4.56 16.95
N GLU A 228 -4.21 -5.38 17.32
CA GLU A 228 -3.91 -5.70 18.72
C GLU A 228 -3.16 -4.54 19.42
N LEU A 229 -2.28 -3.84 18.71
CA LEU A 229 -1.65 -2.60 19.18
C LEU A 229 -2.70 -1.54 19.52
N HIS A 230 -3.71 -1.36 18.66
CA HIS A 230 -4.81 -0.43 18.92
C HIS A 230 -5.70 -0.89 20.09
N ARG A 231 -6.04 -2.19 20.16
CA ARG A 231 -6.83 -2.74 21.28
C ARG A 231 -6.14 -2.57 22.64
N ALA A 232 -4.81 -2.69 22.67
CA ALA A 232 -4.00 -2.53 23.86
C ALA A 232 -3.62 -1.06 24.16
N ALA A 233 -4.00 -0.11 23.29
CA ALA A 233 -3.56 1.28 23.34
C ALA A 233 -3.96 1.97 24.65
N PRO A 234 -3.03 2.69 25.30
CA PRO A 234 -3.36 3.56 26.44
C PRO A 234 -4.38 4.66 26.09
N THR A 235 -4.24 5.26 24.91
CA THR A 235 -5.11 6.32 24.39
C THR A 235 -5.53 5.97 22.97
N PRO A 236 -6.53 5.09 22.78
CA PRO A 236 -6.94 4.67 21.45
C PRO A 236 -7.52 5.86 20.65
N VAL A 237 -7.10 5.96 19.40
CA VAL A 237 -7.64 6.91 18.42
C VAL A 237 -8.10 6.16 17.19
N ASP A 238 -9.16 6.62 16.54
CA ASP A 238 -9.71 5.91 15.38
C ASP A 238 -8.77 5.97 14.16
N ARG A 239 -8.00 7.05 14.02
CA ARG A 239 -7.18 7.29 12.84
C ARG A 239 -5.85 7.95 13.16
N VAL A 240 -4.81 7.48 12.49
CA VAL A 240 -3.46 8.06 12.51
C VAL A 240 -3.06 8.42 11.09
N ALA A 241 -2.74 9.70 10.84
CA ALA A 241 -2.17 10.12 9.57
C ALA A 241 -0.72 9.61 9.46
N LEU A 242 -0.29 9.19 8.27
CA LEU A 242 1.06 8.69 8.04
C LEU A 242 1.83 9.58 7.07
N PRO A 243 3.18 9.53 7.08
CA PRO A 243 3.97 10.26 6.09
C PRO A 243 3.71 9.77 4.66
N ALA A 244 3.99 10.66 3.70
CA ALA A 244 3.97 10.30 2.29
C ALA A 244 4.88 9.10 2.03
N GLY A 245 4.40 8.15 1.21
CA GLY A 245 5.13 6.92 0.96
C GLY A 245 4.97 5.86 2.05
N ALA A 246 4.10 6.03 3.05
CA ALA A 246 3.74 4.92 3.94
C ALA A 246 3.17 3.71 3.17
N PRO A 247 3.40 2.48 3.64
CA PRO A 247 3.10 1.28 2.88
C PRO A 247 1.68 0.73 3.12
N PHE A 248 0.80 1.52 3.74
CA PHE A 248 -0.62 1.27 3.97
C PHE A 248 -1.37 2.61 4.13
N GLY A 249 -2.68 2.59 3.85
CA GLY A 249 -3.51 3.79 3.87
C GLY A 249 -4.82 3.67 3.11
N GLY A 250 -5.64 4.70 3.27
CA GLY A 250 -6.95 4.84 2.66
C GLY A 250 -6.88 5.31 1.20
N LEU A 251 -8.07 5.32 0.60
CA LEU A 251 -8.33 5.94 -0.69
C LEU A 251 -9.48 6.92 -0.53
N ASP A 252 -9.26 8.16 -0.96
CA ASP A 252 -10.32 9.13 -1.16
C ASP A 252 -10.79 9.03 -2.61
N VAL A 253 -12.10 8.82 -2.80
CA VAL A 253 -12.70 8.61 -4.12
C VAL A 253 -13.82 9.61 -4.29
N ASN A 254 -13.70 10.50 -5.29
CA ASN A 254 -14.80 11.38 -5.66
C ASN A 254 -15.93 10.55 -6.31
N VAL A 255 -16.98 10.31 -5.53
CA VAL A 255 -18.12 9.44 -5.87
C VAL A 255 -18.93 10.00 -7.06
N ASP A 256 -19.06 11.32 -7.15
CA ASP A 256 -19.79 11.99 -8.24
C ASP A 256 -19.09 11.78 -9.58
N GLY A 257 -17.75 11.85 -9.56
CA GLY A 257 -16.94 11.60 -10.74
C GLY A 257 -16.74 10.10 -11.05
N CYS A 258 -17.02 9.18 -10.14
CA CYS A 258 -16.79 7.74 -10.36
C CYS A 258 -17.84 7.10 -11.28
N THR A 259 -17.43 6.35 -12.30
CA THR A 259 -18.36 5.65 -13.22
C THR A 259 -18.70 4.22 -12.85
N LEU A 260 -18.07 3.67 -11.81
CA LEU A 260 -18.08 2.23 -11.52
C LEU A 260 -17.64 1.39 -12.74
N CYS A 261 -16.66 1.88 -13.52
CA CYS A 261 -16.06 1.10 -14.61
C CYS A 261 -15.18 -0.07 -14.15
N LEU A 262 -14.90 -0.15 -12.85
CA LEU A 262 -14.13 -1.21 -12.19
C LEU A 262 -12.68 -1.41 -12.68
N SER A 263 -12.12 -0.50 -13.49
CA SER A 263 -10.70 -0.54 -13.88
C SER A 263 -9.76 -0.61 -12.69
N CYS A 264 -10.12 0.07 -11.59
CA CYS A 264 -9.35 0.07 -10.34
C CYS A 264 -9.38 -1.28 -9.61
N VAL A 265 -10.48 -2.04 -9.70
CA VAL A 265 -10.60 -3.40 -9.15
C VAL A 265 -9.67 -4.33 -9.92
N SER A 266 -9.76 -4.34 -11.25
CA SER A 266 -8.90 -5.16 -12.11
C SER A 266 -7.40 -4.84 -11.99
N ALA A 267 -7.05 -3.60 -11.65
CA ALA A 267 -5.67 -3.18 -11.46
C ALA A 267 -5.12 -3.43 -10.04
N CYS A 268 -5.98 -3.72 -9.06
CA CYS A 268 -5.55 -3.88 -7.67
C CYS A 268 -4.91 -5.26 -7.44
N PRO A 269 -3.58 -5.34 -7.18
CA PRO A 269 -2.91 -6.64 -7.05
C PRO A 269 -3.22 -7.33 -5.71
N THR A 270 -3.64 -6.57 -4.69
CA THR A 270 -3.87 -7.08 -3.33
C THR A 270 -5.34 -7.37 -3.03
N GLY A 271 -6.24 -7.10 -3.97
CA GLY A 271 -7.69 -7.23 -3.74
C GLY A 271 -8.26 -6.21 -2.74
N ALA A 272 -7.56 -5.09 -2.49
CA ALA A 272 -8.05 -4.01 -1.63
C ALA A 272 -9.30 -3.31 -2.20
N LEU A 273 -9.50 -3.37 -3.53
CA LEU A 273 -10.71 -2.92 -4.20
C LEU A 273 -11.44 -4.14 -4.76
N SER A 274 -12.76 -4.19 -4.58
CA SER A 274 -13.63 -5.28 -5.05
C SER A 274 -14.97 -4.74 -5.54
N ASP A 275 -15.67 -5.55 -6.33
CA ASP A 275 -17.01 -5.27 -6.87
C ASP A 275 -18.09 -6.15 -6.22
N SER A 276 -19.31 -6.10 -6.73
CA SER A 276 -20.43 -6.99 -6.35
C SER A 276 -21.08 -7.58 -7.59
N GLU A 277 -21.44 -8.85 -7.51
CA GLU A 277 -22.21 -9.56 -8.55
C GLU A 277 -23.69 -9.19 -8.52
N GLN A 278 -24.22 -8.71 -7.38
CA GLN A 278 -25.64 -8.44 -7.22
C GLN A 278 -26.04 -7.09 -7.83
N GLN A 279 -25.16 -6.10 -7.73
CA GLN A 279 -25.42 -4.76 -8.25
C GLN A 279 -24.12 -3.96 -8.43
N PRO A 280 -24.15 -2.89 -9.24
CA PRO A 280 -23.03 -1.97 -9.39
C PRO A 280 -22.59 -1.38 -8.04
N ALA A 281 -21.47 -1.87 -7.52
CA ALA A 281 -20.88 -1.39 -6.29
C ALA A 281 -19.36 -1.48 -6.33
N LEU A 282 -18.71 -0.59 -5.60
CA LEU A 282 -17.28 -0.57 -5.35
C LEU A 282 -17.04 -0.64 -3.85
N TYR A 283 -16.26 -1.61 -3.42
CA TYR A 283 -15.85 -1.79 -2.03
C TYR A 283 -14.36 -1.55 -1.86
N PHE A 284 -13.96 -1.12 -0.67
CA PHE A 284 -12.57 -0.90 -0.30
C PHE A 284 -12.23 -1.49 1.07
N SER A 285 -11.11 -2.21 1.13
CA SER A 285 -10.50 -2.74 2.36
C SER A 285 -9.16 -2.06 2.61
N GLU A 286 -9.08 -1.25 3.67
CA GLU A 286 -7.86 -0.50 3.99
C GLU A 286 -6.73 -1.42 4.45
N SER A 287 -7.05 -2.46 5.22
CA SER A 287 -6.10 -3.45 5.72
C SER A 287 -5.43 -4.27 4.60
N ALA A 288 -5.98 -4.29 3.39
CA ALA A 288 -5.37 -4.90 2.20
C ALA A 288 -4.63 -3.89 1.29
N CYS A 289 -4.82 -2.58 1.50
CA CYS A 289 -4.22 -1.55 0.66
C CYS A 289 -2.73 -1.36 0.97
N VAL A 290 -1.91 -1.31 -0.08
CA VAL A 290 -0.44 -1.15 0.04
C VAL A 290 0.09 0.16 -0.55
N GLN A 291 -0.82 1.11 -0.83
CA GLN A 291 -0.49 2.45 -1.34
C GLN A 291 0.41 2.42 -2.60
N CYS A 292 0.16 1.47 -3.52
CA CYS A 292 0.95 1.32 -4.75
C CYS A 292 0.53 2.27 -5.88
N GLY A 293 -0.60 2.97 -5.76
CA GLY A 293 -1.04 3.97 -6.74
C GLY A 293 -1.61 3.44 -8.07
N LEU A 294 -1.59 2.12 -8.32
CA LEU A 294 -2.11 1.52 -9.56
C LEU A 294 -3.58 1.88 -9.83
N CYS A 295 -4.41 1.94 -8.78
CA CYS A 295 -5.82 2.32 -8.90
C CYS A 295 -6.00 3.78 -9.36
N ALA A 296 -5.22 4.72 -8.83
CA ALA A 296 -5.25 6.12 -9.25
C ALA A 296 -4.72 6.30 -10.68
N ALA A 297 -3.63 5.63 -11.01
CA ALA A 297 -3.03 5.69 -12.34
C ALA A 297 -3.97 5.13 -13.44
N THR A 298 -4.64 4.00 -13.17
CA THR A 298 -5.55 3.37 -14.14
C THR A 298 -6.91 4.05 -14.26
N CYS A 299 -7.32 4.85 -13.26
CA CYS A 299 -8.62 5.49 -13.25
C CYS A 299 -8.76 6.43 -14.47
N PRO A 300 -9.72 6.19 -15.38
CA PRO A 300 -9.89 7.05 -16.56
C PRO A 300 -10.49 8.41 -16.21
N GLU A 301 -11.22 8.48 -15.09
CA GLU A 301 -11.91 9.69 -14.63
C GLU A 301 -11.08 10.48 -13.61
N LYS A 302 -9.92 9.96 -13.20
CA LYS A 302 -8.96 10.61 -12.28
C LYS A 302 -9.59 11.06 -10.94
N VAL A 303 -10.42 10.18 -10.37
CA VAL A 303 -11.18 10.46 -9.14
C VAL A 303 -10.64 9.79 -7.88
N ILE A 304 -9.48 9.13 -7.94
CA ILE A 304 -8.90 8.38 -6.82
C ILE A 304 -7.64 9.08 -6.33
N THR A 305 -7.62 9.43 -5.05
CA THR A 305 -6.47 10.02 -4.35
C THR A 305 -6.02 9.07 -3.23
N LEU A 306 -4.70 8.89 -3.09
CA LEU A 306 -4.12 8.09 -2.02
C LEU A 306 -4.07 8.90 -0.72
N THR A 307 -4.46 8.27 0.39
CA THR A 307 -4.43 8.89 1.72
C THR A 307 -3.59 8.03 2.66
N PRO A 308 -2.29 8.35 2.86
CA PRO A 308 -1.44 7.64 3.79
C PRO A 308 -1.98 7.78 5.23
N GLN A 309 -2.50 6.70 5.80
CA GLN A 309 -3.10 6.68 7.13
C GLN A 309 -3.19 5.25 7.68
N VAL A 310 -3.57 5.13 8.95
CA VAL A 310 -4.20 3.93 9.51
C VAL A 310 -5.54 4.34 10.09
N ASP A 311 -6.62 3.81 9.57
CA ASP A 311 -7.96 3.90 10.15
C ASP A 311 -8.30 2.57 10.85
N PHE A 312 -8.19 2.54 12.17
CA PHE A 312 -8.36 1.31 12.96
C PHE A 312 -9.79 0.76 12.90
N GLN A 313 -10.79 1.59 12.58
CA GLN A 313 -12.16 1.14 12.33
C GLN A 313 -12.28 0.45 10.97
N ALA A 314 -11.56 0.97 9.96
CA ALA A 314 -11.53 0.40 8.60
C ALA A 314 -10.60 -0.83 8.46
N TRP A 315 -9.75 -1.12 9.45
CA TRP A 315 -8.83 -2.26 9.44
C TRP A 315 -9.44 -3.59 9.91
N GLY A 316 -10.71 -3.58 10.32
CA GLY A 316 -11.48 -4.80 10.52
C GLY A 316 -11.65 -5.62 9.23
N PRO A 317 -12.22 -6.84 9.29
CA PRO A 317 -12.40 -7.73 8.14
C PRO A 317 -13.44 -7.24 7.11
N ARG A 318 -14.05 -6.06 7.32
CA ARG A 318 -15.17 -5.59 6.51
C ARG A 318 -14.70 -4.54 5.52
N SER A 319 -14.85 -4.82 4.23
CA SER A 319 -14.73 -3.80 3.19
C SER A 319 -15.86 -2.77 3.35
N ARG A 320 -15.53 -1.48 3.26
CA ARG A 320 -16.52 -0.41 3.24
C ARG A 320 -17.06 -0.20 1.82
N VAL A 321 -18.33 0.17 1.72
CA VAL A 321 -18.93 0.61 0.46
C VAL A 321 -18.35 1.99 0.11
N VAL A 322 -17.79 2.14 -1.09
CA VAL A 322 -17.29 3.41 -1.62
C VAL A 322 -18.36 4.09 -2.46
N LYS A 323 -18.96 3.34 -3.39
CA LYS A 323 -20.05 3.80 -4.25
C LYS A 323 -20.94 2.60 -4.59
N GLN A 324 -22.24 2.82 -4.61
CA GLN A 324 -23.24 1.83 -5.01
C GLN A 324 -24.34 2.57 -5.78
N GLU A 325 -24.84 1.97 -6.84
CA GLU A 325 -25.96 2.51 -7.61
C GLU A 325 -26.85 1.40 -8.17
N GLU A 326 -28.06 1.79 -8.55
CA GLU A 326 -28.97 0.91 -9.26
C GLU A 326 -28.45 0.63 -10.69
N PRO A 327 -28.59 -0.62 -11.18
CA PRO A 327 -28.29 -0.93 -12.57
C PRO A 327 -29.02 0.00 -13.56
N TYR A 328 -28.40 0.20 -14.71
CA TYR A 328 -29.08 0.76 -15.86
C TYR A 328 -29.92 -0.32 -16.53
N ASN A 329 -31.23 -0.06 -16.63
CA ASN A 329 -32.18 -0.97 -17.25
C ASN A 329 -32.36 -0.61 -18.72
N CYS A 330 -32.39 -1.62 -19.57
CA CYS A 330 -32.60 -1.43 -21.01
C CYS A 330 -33.93 -0.72 -21.28
N ILE A 331 -33.88 0.35 -22.09
CA ILE A 331 -35.09 1.12 -22.46
C ILE A 331 -36.12 0.33 -23.30
N ARG A 332 -35.75 -0.85 -23.83
CA ARG A 332 -36.63 -1.72 -24.63
C ARG A 332 -37.22 -2.89 -23.84
N CYS A 333 -36.41 -3.61 -23.07
CA CYS A 333 -36.82 -4.83 -22.37
C CYS A 333 -36.70 -4.77 -20.85
N ALA A 334 -36.29 -3.63 -20.28
CA ALA A 334 -36.04 -3.42 -18.85
C ALA A 334 -34.96 -4.32 -18.20
N LYS A 335 -34.28 -5.20 -18.95
CA LYS A 335 -33.17 -6.03 -18.43
C LYS A 335 -32.03 -5.14 -17.90
N PRO A 336 -31.53 -5.37 -16.67
CA PRO A 336 -30.34 -4.68 -16.15
C PRO A 336 -29.10 -5.13 -16.93
N PHE A 337 -28.25 -4.20 -17.37
CA PHE A 337 -27.08 -4.56 -18.20
C PHE A 337 -25.80 -3.73 -18.00
N GLY A 338 -25.82 -2.69 -17.17
CA GLY A 338 -24.64 -1.85 -16.96
C GLY A 338 -24.75 -0.92 -15.78
N THR A 339 -23.69 -0.17 -15.51
CA THR A 339 -23.69 0.86 -14.47
C THR A 339 -24.33 2.14 -15.03
N ARG A 340 -25.21 2.76 -14.25
CA ARG A 340 -25.93 3.97 -14.64
C ARG A 340 -24.95 5.11 -14.96
N SER A 341 -23.97 5.33 -14.08
CA SER A 341 -22.96 6.36 -14.26
C SER A 341 -22.12 6.17 -15.53
N THR A 342 -21.84 4.92 -15.94
CA THR A 342 -21.10 4.66 -17.20
C THR A 342 -21.97 4.96 -18.42
N VAL A 343 -23.21 4.46 -18.45
CA VAL A 343 -24.12 4.65 -19.60
C VAL A 343 -24.36 6.15 -19.82
N GLU A 344 -24.70 6.87 -18.75
CA GLU A 344 -24.94 8.32 -18.82
C GLU A 344 -23.70 9.10 -19.27
N ARG A 345 -22.50 8.70 -18.81
CA ARG A 345 -21.25 9.33 -19.23
C ARG A 345 -20.93 9.09 -20.70
N ILE A 346 -21.18 7.88 -21.21
CA ILE A 346 -20.98 7.56 -22.63
C ILE A 346 -21.93 8.38 -23.48
N VAL A 347 -23.22 8.43 -23.11
CA VAL A 347 -24.24 9.24 -23.80
C VAL A 347 -23.80 10.70 -23.85
N ALA A 348 -23.46 11.31 -22.71
CA ALA A 348 -23.01 12.70 -22.64
C ALA A 348 -21.71 12.97 -23.43
N LYS A 349 -20.83 11.97 -23.59
CA LYS A 349 -19.62 12.09 -24.41
C LYS A 349 -19.91 12.02 -25.90
N LEU A 350 -20.93 11.27 -26.34
CA LEU A 350 -21.24 11.03 -27.74
C LEU A 350 -22.25 12.02 -28.33
N GLU A 351 -23.18 12.49 -27.51
CA GLU A 351 -24.28 13.37 -27.92
C GLU A 351 -23.76 14.60 -28.66
N GLY A 352 -24.18 14.75 -29.93
CA GLY A 352 -23.84 15.90 -30.76
C GLY A 352 -22.38 16.02 -31.20
N LYS A 353 -21.49 15.09 -30.81
CA LYS A 353 -20.04 15.19 -31.13
C LYS A 353 -19.61 14.37 -32.34
N HIS A 354 -20.29 13.27 -32.63
CA HIS A 354 -19.95 12.39 -33.76
C HIS A 354 -21.14 12.31 -34.72
N TRP A 355 -20.88 12.28 -36.03
CA TRP A 355 -21.91 12.28 -37.08
C TRP A 355 -22.92 11.11 -36.96
N MET A 356 -22.49 10.00 -36.38
CA MET A 356 -23.32 8.82 -36.07
C MET A 356 -24.34 9.08 -34.95
N PHE A 357 -24.17 10.11 -34.12
CA PHE A 357 -25.00 10.43 -32.96
C PHE A 357 -25.49 11.89 -32.98
N ALA A 358 -25.51 12.51 -34.17
CA ALA A 358 -25.88 13.91 -34.37
C ALA A 358 -26.84 14.05 -35.56
N GLY A 359 -27.58 15.16 -35.60
CA GLY A 359 -28.53 15.44 -36.68
C GLY A 359 -29.61 14.37 -36.80
N GLU A 360 -29.84 13.88 -38.02
CA GLU A 360 -30.81 12.83 -38.33
C GLU A 360 -30.50 11.50 -37.61
N ASN A 361 -29.23 11.26 -37.25
CA ASN A 361 -28.79 10.05 -36.55
C ASN A 361 -28.83 10.17 -35.03
N ALA A 362 -29.32 11.27 -34.45
CA ALA A 362 -29.34 11.47 -32.99
C ALA A 362 -30.07 10.33 -32.23
N ARG A 363 -31.09 9.71 -32.84
CA ARG A 363 -31.83 8.57 -32.26
C ARG A 363 -30.93 7.36 -31.96
N ARG A 364 -29.77 7.22 -32.64
CA ARG A 364 -28.82 6.13 -32.41
C ARG A 364 -28.17 6.17 -31.02
N LEU A 365 -28.29 7.27 -30.27
CA LEU A 365 -27.90 7.32 -28.85
C LEU A 365 -28.67 6.30 -28.00
N ASP A 366 -29.89 5.95 -28.40
CA ASP A 366 -30.72 4.95 -27.72
C ASP A 366 -30.08 3.56 -27.76
N LEU A 367 -29.28 3.24 -28.78
CA LEU A 367 -28.51 1.99 -28.86
C LEU A 367 -27.54 1.83 -27.67
N VAL A 368 -27.01 2.94 -27.14
CA VAL A 368 -26.13 2.92 -25.95
C VAL A 368 -26.93 2.59 -24.69
N ARG A 369 -28.22 2.92 -24.67
CA ARG A 369 -29.16 2.69 -23.56
C ARG A 369 -29.84 1.31 -23.64
N MET A 370 -29.47 0.47 -24.60
CA MET A 370 -30.03 -0.87 -24.80
C MET A 370 -29.06 -1.98 -24.37
N CYS A 371 -29.60 -3.11 -23.90
CA CYS A 371 -28.80 -4.30 -23.62
C CYS A 371 -28.21 -4.89 -24.90
N ASP A 372 -27.26 -5.81 -24.74
CA ASP A 372 -26.58 -6.53 -25.81
C ASP A 372 -27.52 -7.05 -26.91
N ASN A 373 -28.58 -7.77 -26.54
CA ASN A 373 -29.53 -8.33 -27.50
C ASN A 373 -30.36 -7.24 -28.20
N CYS A 374 -31.03 -6.37 -27.43
CA CYS A 374 -31.91 -5.34 -27.97
C CYS A 374 -31.16 -4.33 -28.87
N ARG A 375 -29.88 -4.08 -28.56
CA ARG A 375 -29.01 -3.20 -29.35
C ARG A 375 -28.68 -3.82 -30.71
N VAL A 376 -28.43 -5.13 -30.77
CA VAL A 376 -28.18 -5.82 -32.05
C VAL A 376 -29.43 -5.79 -32.91
N ASP A 377 -30.58 -6.16 -32.33
CA ASP A 377 -31.86 -6.14 -33.04
C ASP A 377 -32.17 -4.76 -33.63
N ALA A 378 -32.08 -3.71 -32.81
CA ALA A 378 -32.34 -2.34 -33.26
C ALA A 378 -31.34 -1.89 -34.35
N ALA A 379 -30.06 -2.26 -34.23
CA ALA A 379 -29.07 -1.90 -35.24
C ALA A 379 -29.32 -2.61 -36.59
N MET A 380 -29.84 -3.84 -36.59
CA MET A 380 -30.20 -4.56 -37.82
C MET A 380 -31.47 -3.98 -38.47
N ASP A 381 -32.46 -3.59 -37.66
CA ASP A 381 -33.73 -3.03 -38.14
C ASP A 381 -33.57 -1.64 -38.78
N GLU A 382 -32.57 -0.86 -38.34
CA GLU A 382 -32.35 0.52 -38.79
C GLU A 382 -31.76 0.65 -40.21
N GLY A 383 -31.32 -0.44 -40.85
CA GLY A 383 -30.80 -0.41 -42.22
C GLY A 383 -29.62 0.56 -42.46
N PHE A 384 -28.91 0.92 -41.38
CA PHE A 384 -27.86 1.93 -41.39
C PHE A 384 -26.51 1.32 -41.76
N ASP A 385 -25.80 1.93 -42.72
CA ASP A 385 -24.43 1.56 -43.07
C ASP A 385 -23.41 2.33 -42.20
N PRO A 386 -22.75 1.68 -41.23
CA PRO A 386 -21.75 2.33 -40.37
C PRO A 386 -20.46 2.71 -41.12
N TYR A 387 -20.28 2.23 -42.35
CA TYR A 387 -19.14 2.57 -43.21
C TYR A 387 -19.45 3.69 -44.22
N ALA A 388 -20.72 4.08 -44.35
CA ALA A 388 -21.13 5.28 -45.07
C ALA A 388 -20.68 6.51 -44.26
N GLY A 389 -19.39 6.82 -44.27
CA GLY A 389 -18.82 7.97 -43.57
C GLY A 389 -19.50 9.28 -43.99
N PRO A 390 -19.24 10.38 -43.25
CA PRO A 390 -19.78 11.68 -43.63
C PRO A 390 -19.40 11.99 -45.07
N GLY A 391 -20.33 12.57 -45.84
CA GLY A 391 -20.08 12.99 -47.22
C GLY A 391 -18.74 13.74 -47.27
N ARG A 392 -17.80 13.23 -48.06
CA ARG A 392 -16.43 13.75 -48.13
C ARG A 392 -16.52 15.24 -48.41
N SER A 393 -15.97 16.08 -47.51
CA SER A 393 -15.98 17.52 -47.75
C SER A 393 -15.41 17.79 -49.14
N PRO A 394 -16.08 18.63 -49.95
CA PRO A 394 -15.61 18.87 -51.31
C PRO A 394 -14.15 19.31 -51.26
N PRO A 395 -13.30 18.80 -52.19
CA PRO A 395 -11.90 19.16 -52.22
C PRO A 395 -11.79 20.67 -52.31
N ARG A 396 -11.00 21.25 -51.40
CA ARG A 396 -10.81 22.68 -51.28
C ARG A 396 -10.15 23.19 -52.56
N THR A 397 -10.84 24.07 -53.29
CA THR A 397 -10.34 24.61 -54.55
C THR A 397 -9.54 25.89 -54.32
N THR A 398 -8.73 26.30 -55.31
CA THR A 398 -8.02 27.59 -55.29
C THR A 398 -8.99 28.76 -55.07
N GLU A 399 -10.21 28.67 -55.59
CA GLU A 399 -11.25 29.68 -55.40
C GLU A 399 -11.70 29.80 -53.94
N ASP A 400 -11.75 28.69 -53.20
CA ASP A 400 -12.13 28.70 -51.77
C ASP A 400 -11.08 29.44 -50.93
N TYR A 401 -9.80 29.30 -51.27
CA TYR A 401 -8.71 30.07 -50.64
C TYR A 401 -8.80 31.56 -50.98
N GLN A 402 -9.16 31.90 -52.21
CA GLN A 402 -9.34 33.29 -52.65
C GLN A 402 -10.56 33.95 -51.99
N ARG A 403 -11.69 33.24 -51.88
CA ARG A 403 -12.89 33.71 -51.15
C ARG A 403 -12.60 33.93 -49.68
N GLN A 404 -11.86 33.02 -49.04
CA GLN A 404 -11.50 33.17 -47.63
C GLN A 404 -10.55 34.36 -47.41
N ARG A 405 -9.59 34.59 -48.32
CA ARG A 405 -8.70 35.78 -48.30
C ARG A 405 -9.47 37.09 -48.45
N LYS A 406 -10.45 37.16 -49.37
CA LYS A 406 -11.34 38.32 -49.52
C LYS A 406 -12.22 38.55 -48.27
N ALA A 407 -12.80 37.49 -47.71
CA ALA A 407 -13.61 37.59 -46.51
C ALA A 407 -12.79 38.03 -45.27
N SER A 408 -11.49 37.70 -45.21
CA SER A 408 -10.59 38.19 -44.17
C SER A 408 -10.11 39.62 -44.40
N SER A 409 -10.04 40.10 -45.65
CA SER A 409 -9.72 41.51 -45.94
C SER A 409 -10.91 42.43 -45.67
N ASP A 410 -12.15 41.97 -45.92
CA ASP A 410 -13.37 42.75 -45.69
C ASP A 410 -13.75 42.86 -44.19
N LYS A 411 -13.17 42.03 -43.32
CA LYS A 411 -13.33 42.11 -41.86
C LYS A 411 -12.28 42.98 -41.15
N ALA A 412 -11.31 43.50 -41.89
CA ALA A 412 -10.18 44.28 -41.35
C ALA A 412 -10.29 45.79 -41.64
N VAL A 413 -11.47 46.29 -42.01
CA VAL A 413 -11.76 47.72 -42.23
C VAL A 413 -12.81 48.20 -41.24
#